data_AF-A0A1S2R597-F1
#
_entry.id   AF-A0A1S2R597-F1
#
_cell.length_a   1.000
_cell.length_b   1.000
_cell.length_c   1.000
_cell.angle_alpha   90.00
_cell.angle_beta   90.00
_cell.angle_gamma   90.00
#
_symmetry.space_group_name_H-M   'P 1'
#
loop_
_entity.id
_entity.type
_entity.pdbx_description
1 polymer ?
#
loop_
_entity_poly.entity_id
_entity_poly.type
_entity_poly.pdbx_seq_one_letter_code
_entity_poly.pdbx_strand_id
1 'polypeptide(L)'
;MVGSRDKSKVKQDNCIPGSKEKSKVKQDNCIPGSNEKNKAKHQEGVEYAYPSSKEKFKAKQQEIIEHAYRIPIFLSTTTHLNDKQNMFLNRLILEIENALLFPRTLPLSESYPEIILTDIRRVVSSSYGMLAMNFRRFFVEVLETNEGPSPSTAPSWQGSVYSQVEPSMAFQFGLPLLLVREDNTDANNGIWSGGIVPLNTFIVWDSENQTVDEFFSTIEWREAFANWSAEVRNAYYIQTEPKFKYRCDR
;
A
#
# COMPACT_ATOMS: atom_id res chain seq x y z
N MET A 1 -63.76 30.61 8.22
CA MET A 1 -64.09 29.62 9.27
C MET A 1 -62.76 29.10 9.80
N VAL A 2 -62.21 29.67 10.89
CA VAL A 2 -62.56 29.38 12.30
C VAL A 2 -62.33 27.89 12.59
N GLY A 3 -61.47 27.42 13.49
CA GLY A 3 -60.56 27.97 14.51
C GLY A 3 -59.76 26.75 15.02
N SER A 4 -58.46 26.84 15.35
CA SER A 4 -57.88 27.48 16.53
C SER A 4 -58.12 26.69 17.83
N ARG A 5 -56.99 26.33 18.48
CA ARG A 5 -56.74 26.29 19.95
C ARG A 5 -57.29 25.08 20.73
N ASP A 6 -56.67 24.60 21.79
CA ASP A 6 -55.44 24.95 22.52
C ASP A 6 -55.27 23.92 23.66
N LYS A 7 -54.05 23.84 24.22
CA LYS A 7 -53.71 23.66 25.66
C LYS A 7 -54.06 22.31 26.31
N SER A 8 -53.31 21.74 27.26
CA SER A 8 -52.11 22.08 28.05
C SER A 8 -51.92 20.86 29.01
N LYS A 9 -50.77 20.49 29.59
CA LYS A 9 -49.92 21.14 30.61
C LYS A 9 -48.84 20.09 30.99
N VAL A 10 -47.53 20.40 30.95
CA VAL A 10 -46.64 20.79 32.07
C VAL A 10 -46.33 19.70 33.12
N LYS A 11 -45.04 19.31 33.22
CA LYS A 11 -44.13 19.36 34.39
C LYS A 11 -42.80 18.68 33.98
N GLN A 12 -41.70 19.40 33.74
CA GLN A 12 -40.66 19.83 34.69
C GLN A 12 -40.15 18.69 35.60
N ASP A 13 -38.89 18.26 35.39
CA ASP A 13 -37.83 18.38 36.39
C ASP A 13 -36.41 18.25 35.79
N ASN A 14 -35.48 18.93 36.45
CA ASN A 14 -34.23 19.52 35.95
C ASN A 14 -32.95 18.65 36.08
N CYS A 15 -31.99 18.98 35.21
CA CYS A 15 -30.51 19.00 35.27
C CYS A 15 -29.69 18.49 36.49
N ILE A 16 -28.75 17.55 36.20
CA ILE A 16 -27.25 17.42 36.39
C ILE A 16 -26.47 18.16 37.54
N PRO A 17 -25.12 17.96 37.75
CA PRO A 17 -24.20 16.80 37.94
C PRO A 17 -23.37 16.91 39.26
N GLY A 18 -22.43 15.98 39.55
CA GLY A 18 -21.45 16.21 40.65
C GLY A 18 -20.26 15.25 40.76
N SER A 19 -19.08 15.74 40.34
CA SER A 19 -17.71 15.28 40.60
C SER A 19 -17.30 15.24 42.08
N LYS A 20 -16.31 14.40 42.46
CA LYS A 20 -15.20 14.80 43.36
C LYS A 20 -14.05 13.78 43.49
N GLU A 21 -12.89 14.28 43.10
CA GLU A 21 -11.51 13.96 43.44
C GLU A 21 -11.25 13.88 44.96
N LYS A 22 -10.30 13.02 45.41
CA LYS A 22 -9.44 13.28 46.59
C LYS A 22 -8.23 12.33 46.67
N SER A 23 -7.08 12.94 46.50
CA SER A 23 -5.72 12.58 46.92
C SER A 23 -5.55 12.28 48.43
N LYS A 24 -4.63 11.38 48.82
CA LYS A 24 -3.36 11.72 49.53
C LYS A 24 -2.54 10.50 49.98
N VAL A 25 -1.23 10.67 49.79
CA VAL A 25 -0.05 9.89 50.19
C VAL A 25 0.16 9.86 51.71
N LYS A 26 0.73 8.77 52.24
CA LYS A 26 1.84 8.79 53.24
C LYS A 26 2.52 7.42 53.39
N GLN A 27 3.85 7.42 53.26
CA GLN A 27 4.80 6.38 53.64
C GLN A 27 4.86 6.21 55.16
N ASP A 28 5.28 5.03 55.66
CA ASP A 28 6.46 4.90 56.54
C ASP A 28 6.79 3.43 56.91
N ASN A 29 7.97 3.01 56.42
CA ASN A 29 9.04 2.15 56.95
C ASN A 29 8.88 1.25 58.22
N CYS A 30 9.28 -0.03 58.00
CA CYS A 30 10.30 -0.83 58.72
C CYS A 30 9.97 -1.85 59.87
N ILE A 31 10.19 -3.15 59.52
CA ILE A 31 11.03 -4.22 60.19
C ILE A 31 10.47 -4.88 61.50
N PRO A 32 10.67 -6.20 61.82
CA PRO A 32 11.71 -7.17 61.40
C PRO A 32 11.33 -8.63 61.03
N GLY A 33 12.20 -9.23 60.21
CA GLY A 33 12.85 -10.55 60.36
C GLY A 33 12.09 -11.80 60.83
N SER A 34 12.12 -12.84 59.99
CA SER A 34 12.37 -14.22 60.45
C SER A 34 12.96 -15.09 59.33
N ASN A 35 14.03 -15.78 59.67
CA ASN A 35 14.60 -16.89 58.91
C ASN A 35 13.59 -18.02 58.80
N GLU A 36 13.45 -18.66 57.64
CA GLU A 36 13.36 -20.12 57.59
C GLU A 36 13.65 -20.67 56.17
N LYS A 37 14.66 -21.53 56.10
CA LYS A 37 14.98 -22.36 54.94
C LYS A 37 13.85 -23.38 54.77
N ASN A 38 13.30 -23.52 53.56
CA ASN A 38 12.67 -24.79 53.18
C ASN A 38 12.99 -25.19 51.74
N LYS A 39 13.85 -26.21 51.70
CA LYS A 39 14.00 -27.34 50.77
C LYS A 39 13.25 -27.29 49.44
N ALA A 40 14.07 -27.45 48.40
CA ALA A 40 13.76 -27.84 47.04
C ALA A 40 12.62 -28.86 46.92
N LYS A 41 11.66 -28.55 46.04
CA LYS A 41 10.94 -29.54 45.24
C LYS A 41 11.28 -29.26 43.77
N HIS A 42 11.82 -30.27 43.11
CA HIS A 42 11.94 -30.32 41.66
C HIS A 42 10.58 -30.02 41.03
N GLN A 43 10.54 -29.04 40.12
CA GLN A 43 9.58 -29.01 39.03
C GLN A 43 10.38 -29.24 37.75
N GLU A 44 9.93 -30.26 37.01
CA GLU A 44 10.46 -30.70 35.74
C GLU A 44 10.55 -29.53 34.77
N GLY A 45 11.75 -29.25 34.29
CA GLY A 45 11.95 -28.33 33.18
C GLY A 45 11.34 -28.97 31.94
N VAL A 46 10.32 -28.33 31.39
CA VAL A 46 9.91 -28.56 30.01
C VAL A 46 11.08 -28.08 29.15
N GLU A 47 11.93 -29.03 28.73
CA GLU A 47 12.95 -28.80 27.74
C GLU A 47 12.24 -28.49 26.42
N TYR A 48 12.16 -27.20 26.07
CA TYR A 48 11.74 -26.78 24.75
C TYR A 48 12.81 -27.25 23.77
N ALA A 49 12.62 -28.44 23.21
CA ALA A 49 13.42 -28.95 22.12
C ALA A 49 13.26 -28.03 20.91
N TYR A 50 14.18 -27.05 20.77
CA TYR A 50 14.35 -26.32 19.52
C TYR A 50 14.87 -27.32 18.48
N PRO A 51 14.11 -27.64 17.42
CA PRO A 51 14.59 -28.53 16.38
C PRO A 51 15.80 -27.88 15.72
N SER A 52 16.93 -28.59 15.65
CA SER A 52 18.22 -28.20 15.04
C SER A 52 18.11 -27.00 14.10
N SER A 53 18.27 -25.82 14.70
CA SER A 53 17.64 -24.56 14.28
C SER A 53 18.57 -23.61 13.53
N LYS A 54 19.84 -23.97 13.40
CA LYS A 54 20.90 -23.01 13.04
C LYS A 54 20.88 -22.63 11.56
N GLU A 55 20.61 -23.57 10.67
CA GLU A 55 20.56 -23.30 9.21
C GLU A 55 19.27 -22.58 8.81
N LYS A 56 18.12 -23.00 9.35
CA LYS A 56 16.84 -22.30 9.14
C LYS A 56 16.87 -20.88 9.70
N PHE A 57 17.50 -20.68 10.85
CA PHE A 57 17.67 -19.34 11.44
C PHE A 57 18.58 -18.46 10.59
N LYS A 58 19.70 -18.99 10.09
CA LYS A 58 20.57 -18.27 9.16
C LYS A 58 19.85 -17.87 7.87
N ALA A 59 19.10 -18.80 7.27
CA ALA A 59 18.33 -18.52 6.05
C ALA A 59 17.30 -17.40 6.28
N LYS A 60 16.53 -17.49 7.37
CA LYS A 60 15.56 -16.46 7.73
C LYS A 60 16.20 -15.10 8.04
N GLN A 61 17.37 -15.10 8.66
CA GLN A 61 18.10 -13.86 8.93
C GLN A 61 18.68 -13.25 7.65
N GLN A 62 19.14 -14.08 6.72
CA GLN A 62 19.60 -13.65 5.40
C GLN A 62 18.46 -13.00 4.60
N GLU A 63 17.28 -13.62 4.59
CA GLU A 63 16.07 -13.06 3.99
C GLU A 63 15.75 -11.67 4.58
N ILE A 64 15.73 -11.54 5.91
CA ILE A 64 15.48 -10.24 6.59
C ILE A 64 16.52 -9.18 6.18
N ILE A 65 17.80 -9.55 6.13
CA ILE A 65 18.88 -8.65 5.71
C ILE A 65 18.66 -8.20 4.26
N GLU A 66 18.28 -9.11 3.38
CA GLU A 66 17.99 -8.81 1.98
C GLU A 66 16.80 -7.86 1.80
N HIS A 67 15.77 -7.96 2.65
CA HIS A 67 14.66 -7.01 2.65
C HIS A 67 15.03 -5.65 3.22
N ALA A 68 15.93 -5.59 4.21
CA ALA A 68 16.30 -4.35 4.90
C ALA A 68 16.97 -3.30 3.99
N TYR A 69 17.57 -3.73 2.87
CA TYR A 69 18.25 -2.84 1.93
C TYR A 69 17.42 -2.47 0.70
N ARG A 70 16.20 -2.99 0.58
CA ARG A 70 15.35 -2.70 -0.58
C ARG A 70 14.45 -1.49 -0.31
N ILE A 71 14.27 -0.67 -1.34
CA ILE A 71 13.46 0.55 -1.25
C ILE A 71 11.99 0.18 -1.51
N PRO A 72 11.05 0.47 -0.59
CA PRO A 72 9.65 0.13 -0.79
C PRO A 72 9.02 0.99 -1.89
N ILE A 73 8.35 0.32 -2.82
CA ILE A 73 7.52 0.93 -3.86
C ILE A 73 6.10 0.37 -3.80
N PHE A 74 5.12 1.16 -4.22
CA PHE A 74 3.75 0.68 -4.36
C PHE A 74 3.58 0.08 -5.76
N LEU A 75 3.34 -1.24 -5.82
CA LEU A 75 2.94 -1.95 -7.03
C LEU A 75 1.42 -2.08 -7.03
N SER A 76 0.74 -1.22 -7.79
CA SER A 76 -0.70 -1.27 -8.00
C SER A 76 -1.03 -2.25 -9.12
N THR A 77 -1.91 -3.20 -8.83
CA THR A 77 -2.39 -4.19 -9.80
C THR A 77 -3.72 -4.77 -9.33
N THR A 78 -4.37 -5.56 -10.17
CA THR A 78 -5.62 -6.22 -9.84
C THR A 78 -5.38 -7.61 -9.27
N THR A 79 -6.26 -8.06 -8.37
CA THR A 79 -6.16 -9.39 -7.73
C THR A 79 -6.62 -10.56 -8.61
N HIS A 80 -7.42 -10.29 -9.63
CA HIS A 80 -7.98 -11.32 -10.52
C HIS A 80 -7.33 -11.21 -11.89
N LEU A 81 -6.40 -12.13 -12.17
CA LEU A 81 -5.58 -12.14 -13.38
C LEU A 81 -5.75 -13.46 -14.12
N ASN A 82 -5.75 -13.41 -15.44
CA ASN A 82 -5.61 -14.61 -16.27
C ASN A 82 -4.15 -15.11 -16.28
N ASP A 83 -3.89 -16.28 -16.87
CA ASP A 83 -2.57 -16.90 -16.86
C ASP A 83 -1.49 -16.01 -17.51
N LYS A 84 -1.81 -15.36 -18.64
CA LYS A 84 -0.87 -14.47 -19.34
C LYS A 84 -0.55 -13.22 -18.52
N GLN A 85 -1.55 -12.63 -17.89
CA GLN A 85 -1.40 -11.49 -16.98
C GLN A 85 -0.60 -11.87 -15.72
N ASN A 86 -0.82 -13.06 -15.17
CA ASN A 86 -0.03 -13.58 -14.05
C ASN A 86 1.45 -13.76 -14.43
N MET A 87 1.71 -14.35 -15.60
CA MET A 87 3.09 -14.48 -16.12
C MET A 87 3.76 -13.12 -16.26
N PHE A 88 3.03 -12.13 -16.80
CA PHE A 88 3.53 -10.76 -16.92
C PHE A 88 3.84 -10.14 -15.55
N LEU A 89 2.91 -10.23 -14.60
CA LEU A 89 3.09 -9.67 -13.26
C LEU A 89 4.26 -10.34 -12.52
N ASN A 90 4.40 -11.66 -12.61
CA ASN A 90 5.52 -12.36 -12.00
C ASN A 90 6.86 -11.93 -12.62
N ARG A 91 6.92 -11.81 -13.95
CA ARG A 91 8.12 -11.33 -14.64
C ARG A 91 8.45 -9.87 -14.27
N LEU A 92 7.44 -9.03 -14.10
CA LEU A 92 7.57 -7.64 -13.63
C LEU A 92 8.14 -7.57 -12.21
N ILE A 93 7.60 -8.39 -11.29
CA ILE A 93 8.09 -8.45 -9.91
C ILE A 93 9.59 -8.79 -9.91
N LEU A 94 10.03 -9.74 -10.75
CA LEU A 94 11.45 -10.06 -10.89
C LEU A 94 12.29 -8.88 -11.39
N GLU A 95 11.81 -8.06 -12.33
CA GLU A 95 12.51 -6.82 -12.74
C GLU A 95 12.67 -5.86 -11.55
N ILE A 96 11.61 -5.67 -10.77
CA ILE A 96 11.59 -4.78 -9.59
C ILE A 96 12.58 -5.27 -8.54
N GLU A 97 12.58 -6.57 -8.24
CA GLU A 97 13.51 -7.16 -7.27
C GLU A 97 14.97 -7.08 -7.74
N ASN A 98 15.24 -7.32 -9.03
CA ASN A 98 16.56 -7.16 -9.63
C ASN A 98 17.06 -5.72 -9.57
N ALA A 99 16.15 -4.75 -9.55
CA ALA A 99 16.46 -3.34 -9.32
C ALA A 99 16.65 -2.99 -7.82
N LEU A 100 16.64 -3.97 -6.92
CA LEU A 100 16.72 -3.78 -5.45
C LEU A 100 15.58 -2.92 -4.90
N LEU A 101 14.42 -2.97 -5.54
CA LEU A 101 13.18 -2.35 -5.08
C LEU A 101 12.30 -3.42 -4.42
N PHE A 102 11.45 -3.00 -3.49
CA PHE A 102 10.55 -3.89 -2.76
C PHE A 102 9.09 -3.57 -3.12
N PRO A 103 8.46 -4.35 -4.01
CA PRO A 103 7.09 -4.11 -4.42
C PRO A 103 6.13 -4.46 -3.28
N ARG A 104 5.21 -3.53 -2.99
CA ARG A 104 4.13 -3.73 -2.03
C ARG A 104 2.80 -3.58 -2.74
N THR A 105 1.86 -4.48 -2.51
CA THR A 105 0.56 -4.52 -3.21
C THR A 105 -0.57 -4.73 -2.21
N LEU A 106 -1.62 -3.92 -2.32
CA LEU A 106 -2.86 -4.10 -1.57
C LEU A 106 -3.81 -5.04 -2.33
N PRO A 107 -4.55 -5.93 -1.66
CA PRO A 107 -4.38 -6.40 -0.27
C PRO A 107 -3.38 -7.59 -0.17
N LEU A 108 -2.56 -7.84 -1.20
CA LEU A 108 -1.79 -9.08 -1.33
C LEU A 108 -0.61 -9.21 -0.35
N SER A 109 0.30 -8.24 -0.37
CA SER A 109 1.45 -8.21 0.54
C SER A 109 1.22 -7.28 1.73
N GLU A 110 0.28 -6.35 1.60
CA GLU A 110 -0.09 -5.37 2.60
C GLU A 110 -1.57 -5.55 2.93
N SER A 111 -1.91 -5.72 4.20
CA SER A 111 -3.29 -5.76 4.66
C SER A 111 -3.38 -5.04 5.99
N TYR A 112 -4.32 -4.10 6.10
CA TYR A 112 -4.55 -3.31 7.29
C TYR A 112 -6.02 -3.41 7.70
N PRO A 113 -6.35 -3.13 8.97
CA PRO A 113 -7.73 -3.20 9.46
C PRO A 113 -8.59 -1.97 9.09
N GLU A 114 -8.05 -1.00 8.34
CA GLU A 114 -8.72 0.26 8.06
C GLU A 114 -9.59 0.18 6.79
N ILE A 115 -10.23 1.31 6.44
CA ILE A 115 -10.95 1.45 5.17
C ILE A 115 -9.96 1.57 3.99
N ILE A 116 -10.37 1.09 2.81
CA ILE A 116 -9.54 0.94 1.61
C ILE A 116 -8.76 2.21 1.23
N LEU A 117 -9.40 3.39 1.24
CA LEU A 117 -8.70 4.63 0.88
C LEU A 117 -7.65 5.05 1.91
N THR A 118 -7.86 4.71 3.19
CA THR A 118 -6.86 4.95 4.25
C THR A 118 -5.66 4.03 4.05
N ASP A 119 -5.89 2.79 3.63
CA ASP A 119 -4.83 1.83 3.33
C ASP A 119 -4.00 2.25 2.14
N ILE A 120 -4.66 2.64 1.04
CA ILE A 120 -3.99 3.19 -0.15
C ILE A 120 -3.13 4.38 0.27
N ARG A 121 -3.68 5.33 1.03
CA ARG A 121 -2.91 6.49 1.53
C ARG A 121 -1.70 6.07 2.35
N ARG A 122 -1.85 5.08 3.23
CA ARG A 122 -0.75 4.58 4.08
C ARG A 122 0.36 3.96 3.24
N VAL A 123 0.02 3.12 2.27
CA VAL A 123 1.01 2.50 1.37
C VAL A 123 1.69 3.55 0.50
N VAL A 124 0.94 4.52 -0.05
CA VAL A 124 1.50 5.67 -0.76
C VAL A 124 2.49 6.44 0.14
N SER A 125 2.08 6.81 1.35
CA SER A 125 2.93 7.62 2.26
C SER A 125 4.19 6.91 2.77
N SER A 126 4.25 5.58 2.66
CA SER A 126 5.39 4.77 3.10
C SER A 126 6.20 4.21 1.92
N SER A 127 5.86 4.59 0.69
CA SER A 127 6.56 4.20 -0.54
C SER A 127 7.39 5.36 -1.07
N TYR A 128 8.41 5.04 -1.88
CA TYR A 128 9.27 6.04 -2.53
C TYR A 128 9.09 6.09 -4.05
N GLY A 129 8.20 5.27 -4.56
CA GLY A 129 7.85 5.18 -5.97
C GLY A 129 6.55 4.42 -6.13
N MET A 130 5.92 4.58 -7.28
CA MET A 130 4.75 3.79 -7.65
C MET A 130 4.88 3.26 -9.07
N LEU A 131 4.58 1.97 -9.22
CA LEU A 131 4.36 1.33 -10.51
C LEU A 131 2.92 0.83 -10.54
N ALA A 132 2.13 1.28 -11.51
CA ALA A 132 0.75 0.84 -11.67
C ALA A 132 0.59 0.01 -12.93
N MET A 133 -0.14 -1.10 -12.78
CA MET A 133 -0.57 -1.99 -13.85
C MET A 133 -2.08 -1.82 -14.09
N ASN A 134 -2.46 -1.61 -15.34
CA ASN A 134 -3.86 -1.64 -15.75
C ASN A 134 -4.11 -2.72 -16.79
N PHE A 135 -4.50 -3.90 -16.30
CA PHE A 135 -4.84 -5.05 -17.12
C PHE A 135 -6.29 -4.99 -17.60
N ARG A 136 -6.57 -5.67 -18.72
CA ARG A 136 -7.92 -5.91 -19.21
C ARG A 136 -8.69 -6.73 -18.19
N ARG A 137 -9.86 -6.24 -17.76
CA ARG A 137 -10.69 -6.93 -16.77
C ARG A 137 -12.13 -7.08 -17.22
N PHE A 138 -12.74 -6.02 -17.73
CA PHE A 138 -14.13 -6.01 -18.17
C PHE A 138 -14.20 -5.58 -19.63
N PHE A 139 -14.89 -6.36 -20.45
CA PHE A 139 -15.27 -5.93 -21.78
C PHE A 139 -16.65 -5.31 -21.71
N VAL A 140 -16.74 -4.00 -21.98
CA VAL A 140 -17.95 -3.23 -21.72
C VAL A 140 -18.40 -2.47 -22.96
N GLU A 141 -19.71 -2.35 -23.10
CA GLU A 141 -20.39 -1.55 -24.11
C GLU A 141 -21.22 -0.48 -23.41
N VAL A 142 -21.13 0.75 -23.91
CA VAL A 142 -21.93 1.86 -23.38
C VAL A 142 -23.24 1.91 -24.16
N LEU A 143 -24.36 1.67 -23.47
CA LEU A 143 -25.69 1.62 -24.09
C LEU A 143 -26.35 3.00 -24.19
N GLU A 144 -26.08 3.86 -23.22
CA GLU A 144 -26.73 5.17 -23.09
C GLU A 144 -25.80 6.15 -22.38
N THR A 145 -25.88 7.43 -22.74
CA THR A 145 -25.20 8.55 -22.05
C THR A 145 -26.24 9.59 -21.66
N ASN A 146 -25.96 10.32 -20.58
CA ASN A 146 -26.85 11.39 -20.10
C ASN A 146 -26.83 12.63 -21.00
N GLU A 147 -25.85 12.73 -21.90
CA GLU A 147 -25.75 13.79 -22.90
C GLU A 147 -25.34 13.23 -24.26
N GLY A 148 -25.83 13.87 -25.32
CA GLY A 148 -25.52 13.53 -26.70
C GLY A 148 -26.37 12.40 -27.29
N PRO A 149 -26.20 12.10 -28.59
CA PRO A 149 -26.77 10.89 -29.18
C PRO A 149 -26.17 9.65 -28.51
N SER A 150 -26.91 8.52 -28.52
CA SER A 150 -26.40 7.25 -28.00
C SER A 150 -24.98 7.00 -28.52
N PRO A 151 -24.03 6.70 -27.62
CA PRO A 151 -22.64 6.57 -28.01
C PRO A 151 -22.49 5.46 -29.05
N SER A 152 -21.91 5.77 -30.21
CA SER A 152 -21.52 4.76 -31.20
C SER A 152 -20.17 4.12 -30.85
N THR A 153 -19.75 4.20 -29.59
CA THR A 153 -18.42 3.79 -29.17
C THR A 153 -18.34 2.28 -29.20
N ALA A 154 -17.35 1.74 -29.91
CA ALA A 154 -17.12 0.30 -29.93
C ALA A 154 -16.92 -0.22 -28.49
N PRO A 155 -17.40 -1.44 -28.19
CA PRO A 155 -17.09 -2.08 -26.93
C PRO A 155 -15.58 -2.08 -26.66
N SER A 156 -15.19 -1.84 -25.41
CA SER A 156 -13.80 -1.62 -25.04
C SER A 156 -13.43 -2.34 -23.75
N TRP A 157 -12.13 -2.57 -23.56
CA TRP A 157 -11.64 -3.12 -22.31
C TRP A 157 -11.50 -2.03 -21.27
N GLN A 158 -11.95 -2.33 -20.06
CA GLN A 158 -11.73 -1.52 -18.87
C GLN A 158 -10.97 -2.34 -17.83
N GLY A 159 -10.12 -1.65 -17.08
CA GLY A 159 -9.38 -2.24 -15.98
C GLY A 159 -10.08 -2.04 -14.65
N SER A 160 -9.28 -1.97 -13.58
CA SER A 160 -9.81 -1.75 -12.24
C SER A 160 -10.00 -0.26 -11.96
N VAL A 161 -11.09 0.08 -11.28
CA VAL A 161 -11.30 1.44 -10.76
C VAL A 161 -10.17 1.87 -9.81
N TYR A 162 -9.57 0.93 -9.06
CA TYR A 162 -8.44 1.23 -8.18
C TYR A 162 -7.17 1.57 -8.97
N SER A 163 -6.99 1.01 -10.17
CA SER A 163 -5.90 1.38 -11.08
C SER A 163 -6.01 2.83 -11.56
N GLN A 164 -7.14 3.51 -11.38
CA GLN A 164 -7.27 4.96 -11.58
C GLN A 164 -6.92 5.73 -10.29
N VAL A 165 -7.46 5.29 -9.16
CA VAL A 165 -7.39 5.99 -7.87
C VAL A 165 -5.98 5.98 -7.28
N GLU A 166 -5.34 4.82 -7.26
CA GLU A 166 -4.05 4.62 -6.60
C GLU A 166 -2.94 5.47 -7.25
N PRO A 167 -2.70 5.43 -8.58
CA PRO A 167 -1.68 6.27 -9.20
C PRO A 167 -2.02 7.76 -9.17
N SER A 168 -3.31 8.12 -9.18
CA SER A 168 -3.73 9.51 -8.96
C SER A 168 -3.36 10.01 -7.56
N MET A 169 -3.53 9.17 -6.54
CA MET A 169 -3.15 9.51 -5.17
C MET A 169 -1.63 9.61 -4.99
N ALA A 170 -0.88 8.70 -5.61
CA ALA A 170 0.58 8.74 -5.61
C ALA A 170 1.13 9.96 -6.35
N PHE A 171 0.53 10.33 -7.48
CA PHE A 171 0.87 11.58 -8.17
C PHE A 171 0.69 12.79 -7.26
N GLN A 172 -0.46 12.88 -6.59
CA GLN A 172 -0.78 13.98 -5.69
C GLN A 172 0.18 14.03 -4.48
N PHE A 173 0.68 12.88 -4.03
CA PHE A 173 1.69 12.79 -2.97
C PHE A 173 3.11 13.15 -3.46
N GLY A 174 3.34 13.14 -4.77
CA GLY A 174 4.63 13.45 -5.37
C GLY A 174 5.56 12.24 -5.53
N LEU A 175 5.01 11.02 -5.62
CA LEU A 175 5.82 9.83 -5.92
C LEU A 175 6.19 9.78 -7.41
N PRO A 176 7.41 9.35 -7.76
CA PRO A 176 7.76 8.94 -9.12
C PRO A 176 6.80 7.85 -9.63
N LEU A 177 6.20 8.06 -10.79
CA LEU A 177 5.23 7.14 -11.39
C LEU A 177 5.81 6.40 -12.59
N LEU A 178 5.50 5.10 -12.68
CA LEU A 178 5.62 4.30 -13.89
C LEU A 178 4.30 3.58 -14.13
N LEU A 179 3.69 3.84 -15.28
CA LEU A 179 2.39 3.34 -15.66
C LEU A 179 2.56 2.35 -16.82
N VAL A 180 2.08 1.14 -16.63
CA VAL A 180 2.04 0.13 -17.68
C VAL A 180 0.61 -0.35 -17.85
N ARG A 181 0.15 -0.38 -19.10
CA ARG A 181 -1.23 -0.73 -19.43
C ARG A 181 -1.28 -1.80 -20.48
N GLU A 182 -2.17 -2.77 -20.30
CA GLU A 182 -2.50 -3.73 -21.34
C GLU A 182 -3.25 -3.03 -22.48
N ASP A 183 -2.86 -3.27 -23.72
CA ASP A 183 -3.37 -2.54 -24.89
C ASP A 183 -4.90 -2.54 -24.97
N ASN A 184 -5.50 -1.49 -25.53
CA ASN A 184 -6.95 -1.27 -25.62
C ASN A 184 -7.72 -1.23 -24.28
N THR A 185 -7.03 -1.18 -23.13
CA THR A 185 -7.66 -0.97 -21.82
C THR A 185 -7.75 0.52 -21.51
N ASP A 186 -8.92 1.05 -21.12
CA ASP A 186 -9.06 2.46 -20.67
C ASP A 186 -8.39 3.48 -21.60
N ALA A 187 -8.42 3.25 -22.92
CA ALA A 187 -7.61 3.95 -23.92
C ALA A 187 -7.65 5.48 -23.78
N ASN A 188 -8.85 6.01 -23.55
CA ASN A 188 -9.16 7.44 -23.47
C ASN A 188 -9.74 7.84 -22.10
N ASN A 189 -9.39 7.13 -21.03
CA ASN A 189 -10.04 7.29 -19.73
C ASN A 189 -9.05 7.57 -18.58
N GLY A 190 -9.30 8.66 -17.85
CA GLY A 190 -8.60 9.00 -16.62
C GLY A 190 -7.09 9.13 -16.77
N ILE A 191 -6.34 8.63 -15.78
CA ILE A 191 -4.87 8.73 -15.74
C ILE A 191 -4.18 7.90 -16.84
N TRP A 192 -4.91 6.93 -17.40
CA TRP A 192 -4.44 6.08 -18.50
C TRP A 192 -4.60 6.72 -19.88
N SER A 193 -5.26 7.88 -19.96
CA SER A 193 -5.33 8.65 -21.20
C SER A 193 -3.98 9.29 -21.53
N GLY A 194 -3.57 9.22 -22.80
CA GLY A 194 -2.31 9.81 -23.26
C GLY A 194 -2.24 11.32 -23.00
N GLY A 195 -1.10 11.79 -22.50
CA GLY A 195 -0.85 13.22 -22.22
C GLY A 195 -1.31 13.72 -20.85
N ILE A 196 -1.91 12.87 -20.01
CA ILE A 196 -2.26 13.24 -18.63
C ILE A 196 -1.05 13.16 -17.69
N VAL A 197 -0.29 12.06 -17.76
CA VAL A 197 0.94 11.88 -16.98
C VAL A 197 2.17 12.41 -17.73
N PRO A 198 3.27 12.76 -17.02
CA PRO A 198 4.52 13.18 -17.65
C PRO A 198 5.01 12.22 -18.72
N LEU A 199 5.62 12.78 -19.78
CA LEU A 199 6.18 12.02 -20.89
C LEU A 199 7.19 10.97 -20.38
N ASN A 200 7.24 9.80 -21.04
CA ASN A 200 8.10 8.65 -20.72
C ASN A 200 7.75 7.87 -19.44
N THR A 201 6.61 8.14 -18.80
CA THR A 201 6.12 7.34 -17.65
C THR A 201 5.01 6.36 -18.02
N PHE A 202 4.61 6.30 -19.29
CA PHE A 202 3.46 5.51 -19.75
C PHE A 202 3.85 4.55 -20.87
N ILE A 203 3.68 3.25 -20.63
CA ILE A 203 4.06 2.16 -21.54
C ILE A 203 2.85 1.26 -21.79
N VAL A 204 2.70 0.81 -23.03
CA VAL A 204 1.62 -0.10 -23.43
C VAL A 204 2.19 -1.48 -23.71
N TRP A 205 1.57 -2.50 -23.14
CA TRP A 205 1.86 -3.91 -23.42
C TRP A 205 0.76 -4.49 -24.31
N ASP A 206 1.12 -4.89 -25.52
CA ASP A 206 0.22 -5.58 -26.43
C ASP A 206 0.15 -7.08 -26.08
N SER A 207 -0.82 -7.44 -25.24
CA SER A 207 -1.01 -8.82 -24.79
C SER A 207 -1.57 -9.75 -25.87
N GLU A 208 -1.87 -9.29 -27.08
CA GLU A 208 -2.30 -10.17 -28.18
C GLU A 208 -1.13 -10.51 -29.10
N ASN A 209 -0.32 -9.50 -29.44
CA ASN A 209 0.75 -9.65 -30.44
C ASN A 209 2.15 -9.79 -29.84
N GLN A 210 2.33 -9.55 -28.54
CA GLN A 210 3.62 -9.61 -27.85
C GLN A 210 3.62 -10.68 -26.75
N THR A 211 4.73 -11.39 -26.64
CA THR A 211 5.01 -12.25 -25.48
C THR A 211 5.48 -11.41 -24.28
N VAL A 212 5.46 -12.01 -23.10
CA VAL A 212 5.92 -11.35 -21.87
C VAL A 212 7.40 -10.98 -21.99
N ASP A 213 8.26 -11.92 -22.41
CA ASP A 213 9.70 -11.67 -22.50
C ASP A 213 10.07 -10.66 -23.59
N GLU A 214 9.34 -10.65 -24.71
CA GLU A 214 9.52 -9.63 -25.75
C GLU A 214 9.25 -8.23 -25.19
N PHE A 215 8.18 -8.04 -24.41
CA PHE A 215 7.89 -6.76 -23.76
C PHE A 215 9.06 -6.28 -22.89
N PHE A 216 9.55 -7.14 -21.98
CA PHE A 216 10.64 -6.79 -21.07
C PHE A 216 12.00 -6.63 -21.78
N SER A 217 12.13 -7.10 -23.02
CA SER A 217 13.31 -6.90 -23.86
C SER A 217 13.30 -5.57 -24.64
N THR A 218 12.14 -4.89 -24.73
CA THR A 218 12.01 -3.65 -25.49
C THR A 218 12.87 -2.52 -24.92
N ILE A 219 13.31 -1.63 -25.81
CA ILE A 219 14.06 -0.42 -25.43
C ILE A 219 13.16 0.48 -24.56
N GLU A 220 11.89 0.62 -24.95
CA GLU A 220 10.89 1.43 -24.25
C GLU A 220 10.77 1.03 -22.78
N TRP A 221 10.58 -0.28 -22.50
CA TRP A 221 10.58 -0.79 -21.13
C TRP A 221 11.90 -0.49 -20.41
N ARG A 222 13.02 -0.88 -21.01
CA ARG A 222 14.33 -0.82 -20.35
C ARG A 222 14.74 0.60 -19.98
N GLU A 223 14.49 1.56 -20.86
CA GLU A 223 14.80 2.98 -20.61
C GLU A 223 13.87 3.57 -19.54
N ALA A 224 12.55 3.41 -19.71
CA ALA A 224 11.59 3.94 -18.76
C ALA A 224 11.77 3.34 -17.36
N PHE A 225 11.97 2.03 -17.26
CA PHE A 225 12.18 1.34 -15.98
C PHE A 225 13.50 1.75 -15.31
N ALA A 226 14.58 1.91 -16.07
CA ALA A 226 15.86 2.37 -15.51
C ALA A 226 15.78 3.81 -15.00
N ASN A 227 15.15 4.70 -15.76
CA ASN A 227 14.96 6.10 -15.38
C ASN A 227 14.06 6.21 -14.14
N TRP A 228 12.91 5.56 -14.15
CA TRP A 228 12.01 5.54 -12.99
C TRP A 228 12.71 4.96 -11.76
N SER A 229 13.46 3.86 -11.89
CA SER A 229 14.22 3.29 -10.77
C SER A 229 15.26 4.26 -10.20
N ALA A 230 15.86 5.12 -11.03
CA ALA A 230 16.77 6.15 -10.56
C ALA A 230 16.03 7.26 -9.79
N GLU A 231 14.87 7.69 -10.28
CA GLU A 231 14.01 8.66 -9.58
C GLU A 231 13.54 8.14 -8.23
N VAL A 232 13.14 6.87 -8.14
CA VAL A 232 12.76 6.23 -6.87
C VAL A 232 13.90 6.24 -5.86
N ARG A 233 15.12 5.90 -6.30
CA ARG A 233 16.32 5.94 -5.44
C ARG A 233 16.63 7.35 -4.96
N ASN A 234 16.49 8.34 -5.85
CA ASN A 234 16.68 9.74 -5.48
C ASN A 234 15.62 10.21 -4.47
N ALA A 235 14.34 9.85 -4.69
CA ALA A 235 13.26 10.16 -3.76
C ALA A 235 13.52 9.54 -2.37
N TYR A 236 13.93 8.27 -2.32
CA TYR A 236 14.36 7.61 -1.09
C TYR A 236 15.50 8.36 -0.41
N TYR A 237 16.57 8.68 -1.14
CA TYR A 237 17.74 9.36 -0.59
C TYR A 237 17.37 10.73 0.00
N ILE A 238 16.63 11.56 -0.74
CA ILE A 238 16.22 12.89 -0.28
C ILE A 238 15.36 12.83 0.98
N GLN A 239 14.42 11.87 1.06
CA GLN A 239 13.51 11.74 2.19
C GLN A 239 14.14 11.10 3.42
N THR A 240 15.19 10.29 3.24
CA THR A 240 15.84 9.54 4.32
C THR A 240 17.23 10.05 4.70
N GLU A 241 17.74 11.08 4.01
CA GLU A 241 19.06 11.65 4.28
C GLU A 241 19.15 12.06 5.77
N PRO A 242 20.16 11.55 6.51
CA PRO A 242 20.30 11.92 7.91
C PRO A 242 20.59 13.42 8.00
N LYS A 243 19.82 14.13 8.85
CA LYS A 243 20.04 15.55 9.15
C LYS A 243 21.46 15.82 9.65
N PHE A 244 22.09 14.81 10.27
CA PHE A 244 23.45 14.90 10.77
C PHE A 244 24.45 14.42 9.72
N LYS A 245 25.28 15.35 9.23
CA LYS A 245 26.34 15.04 8.26
C LYS A 245 27.61 14.62 8.99
N TYR A 246 28.14 13.43 8.69
CA TYR A 246 29.38 12.89 9.28
C TYR A 246 30.67 13.57 8.78
N ARG A 247 30.56 14.66 8.03
CA ARG A 247 31.72 15.42 7.52
C ARG A 247 31.60 16.87 7.97
N CYS A 248 32.70 17.43 8.44
CA CYS A 248 32.87 18.87 8.53
C CYS A 248 33.28 19.36 7.14
N ASP A 249 32.53 20.32 6.60
CA ASP A 249 32.86 20.96 5.33
C ASP A 249 34.27 21.56 5.43
N ARG A 250 35.16 21.19 4.50
CA ARG A 250 36.50 21.77 4.37
C ARG A 250 36.48 22.96 3.43
#